data_AF-A0A7C0YHI2-F1
#
_entry.id   AF-A0A7C0YHI2-F1
#
_cell.length_a   1.000
_cell.length_b   1.000
_cell.length_c   1.000
_cell.angle_alpha   90.00
_cell.angle_beta   90.00
_cell.angle_gamma   90.00
#
_symmetry.space_group_name_H-M   'P 1'
#
loop_
_entity.id
_entity.type
_entity.pdbx_description
1 polymer ?
#
loop_
_entity_poly.entity_id
_entity_poly.type
_entity_poly.pdbx_seq_one_letter_code
_entity_poly.pdbx_strand_id
1 'polypeptide(L)' 'MLIKDWMATTMLTVDANTSVMRALRTMKENNIRRLPVLSHGKLVGVVTDRDLRDASPSS' A
#
# COMPACT_ATOMS: atom_id res chain seq x y z
N MET A 1 -14.56 -4.89 23.78
CA MET A 1 -14.45 -4.39 22.39
C MET A 1 -13.01 -4.63 21.93
N LEU A 2 -12.79 -5.47 20.92
CA LEU A 2 -11.44 -5.87 20.50
C LEU A 2 -11.15 -5.37 19.07
N ILE A 3 -9.92 -4.93 18.79
CA ILE A 3 -9.52 -4.44 17.46
C ILE A 3 -9.78 -5.47 16.35
N LYS A 4 -9.60 -6.76 16.67
CA LYS A 4 -9.84 -7.87 15.74
C LYS A 4 -11.27 -7.91 15.19
N ASP A 5 -12.22 -7.31 15.90
CA ASP A 5 -13.63 -7.29 15.51
C ASP A 5 -13.93 -6.16 14.50
N TRP A 6 -12.97 -5.26 14.24
CA TRP A 6 -13.13 -4.06 13.40
C TRP A 6 -12.09 -3.93 12.29
N MET A 7 -10.97 -4.66 12.39
CA MET A 7 -9.89 -4.60 11.41
C MET A 7 -10.27 -5.30 10.10
N ALA A 8 -9.81 -4.75 8.98
CA ALA A 8 -9.85 -5.48 7.70
C ALA A 8 -8.79 -6.59 7.71
N THR A 9 -9.22 -7.83 7.47
CA THR A 9 -8.34 -9.02 7.42
C THR A 9 -7.79 -9.31 6.03
N THR A 10 -8.52 -8.91 4.99
CA THR A 10 -8.10 -9.05 3.59
C THR A 10 -7.61 -7.69 3.09
N MET A 11 -6.30 -7.52 3.01
CA MET A 11 -5.67 -6.32 2.45
C MET A 11 -4.91 -6.63 1.17
N LEU A 12 -5.01 -5.73 0.20
CA LEU A 12 -4.12 -5.73 -0.95
C LEU A 12 -2.72 -5.29 -0.52
N THR A 13 -1.71 -6.00 -1.01
CA THR A 13 -0.30 -5.72 -0.72
C THR A 13 0.47 -5.58 -2.03
N VAL A 14 1.66 -4.98 -1.94
CA VAL A 14 2.60 -4.88 -3.06
C VAL A 14 3.98 -5.36 -2.65
N ASP A 15 4.78 -5.84 -3.59
CA ASP A 15 6.17 -6.20 -3.35
C ASP A 15 7.04 -4.93 -3.23
N ALA A 16 8.09 -4.96 -2.42
CA ALA A 16 9.04 -3.86 -2.22
C ALA A 16 9.71 -3.39 -3.53
N ASN A 17 9.78 -4.23 -4.55
CA ASN A 17 10.31 -3.87 -5.87
C ASN A 17 9.24 -3.31 -6.84
N THR A 18 8.00 -3.14 -6.38
CA THR A 18 6.92 -2.56 -7.18
C THR A 18 7.19 -1.07 -7.43
N SER A 19 7.12 -0.64 -8.69
CA SER A 19 7.31 0.78 -9.02
C SER A 19 6.23 1.68 -8.40
N VAL A 20 6.61 2.91 -8.06
CA VAL A 20 5.70 3.94 -7.50
C VAL A 20 4.45 4.11 -8.36
N MET A 21 4.62 4.20 -9.68
CA MET A 21 3.52 4.31 -10.64
C MET A 21 2.55 3.13 -10.58
N ARG A 22 3.06 1.91 -10.43
CA ARG A 22 2.23 0.71 -10.33
C ARG A 22 1.51 0.66 -8.99
N ALA A 23 2.16 1.03 -7.89
CA ALA A 23 1.54 1.11 -6.58
C ALA A 23 0.40 2.16 -6.54
N LEU A 24 0.62 3.36 -7.09
CA LEU A 24 -0.43 4.38 -7.26
C LEU A 24 -1.60 3.88 -8.11
N ARG A 25 -1.32 3.17 -9.20
CA ARG A 25 -2.35 2.56 -10.05
C ARG A 25 -3.17 1.52 -9.28
N THR A 26 -2.52 0.63 -8.53
CA THR A 26 -3.20 -0.36 -7.68
C THR A 26 -4.10 0.31 -6.64
N MET A 27 -3.64 1.39 -6.00
CA MET A 27 -4.46 2.18 -5.07
C MET A 27 -5.71 2.73 -5.75
N LYS A 28 -5.55 3.33 -6.93
CA LYS A 28 -6.65 3.93 -7.71
C LYS A 28 -7.67 2.90 -8.17
N GLU A 29 -7.21 1.78 -8.73
CA GLU A 29 -8.08 0.72 -9.27
C GLU A 29 -8.92 0.04 -8.17
N ASN A 30 -8.40 -0.03 -6.94
CA ASN A 30 -9.08 -0.68 -5.82
C ASN A 30 -9.71 0.31 -4.84
N ASN A 31 -9.69 1.62 -5.14
CA ASN A 31 -10.21 2.70 -4.30
C ASN A 31 -9.68 2.66 -2.84
N ILE A 32 -8.40 2.35 -2.68
CA ILE A 32 -7.69 2.34 -1.38
C ILE A 32 -6.59 3.40 -1.37
N ARG A 33 -6.17 3.84 -0.18
CA ARG A 33 -5.15 4.91 -0.02
C ARG A 33 -3.90 4.47 0.75
N ARG A 34 -3.82 3.19 1.14
CA ARG A 34 -2.74 2.62 1.94
C ARG A 34 -2.43 1.24 1.40
N LEU A 35 -1.15 0.92 1.28
CA LEU A 35 -0.68 -0.39 0.82
C LEU A 35 0.42 -0.88 1.77
N PRO A 36 0.22 -2.03 2.43
CA PRO A 36 1.30 -2.76 3.05
C PRO A 36 2.29 -3.24 1.98
N VAL A 37 3.58 -3.06 2.26
CA VAL A 37 4.68 -3.46 1.40
C VAL A 37 5.30 -4.73 1.96
N LEU A 38 5.36 -5.77 1.14
CA LEU A 38 5.99 -7.04 1.49
C LEU A 38 7.35 -7.19 0.80
N SER A 39 8.27 -7.88 1.45
CA SER A 39 9.49 -8.40 0.84
C SER A 39 9.67 -9.84 1.30
N HIS A 40 9.82 -10.77 0.36
CA HIS A 40 9.92 -12.21 0.65
C HIS A 40 8.79 -12.71 1.58
N GLY A 41 7.56 -12.23 1.37
CA GLY A 41 6.39 -12.59 2.15
C GLY A 41 6.31 -11.98 3.56
N LYS A 42 7.28 -11.13 3.95
CA LYS A 42 7.28 -10.42 5.24
C LYS A 42 6.88 -8.97 5.06
N LEU A 43 6.10 -8.43 6.00
CA LEU A 43 5.75 -7.02 6.04
C LEU A 43 6.99 -6.19 6.38
N VAL A 44 7.38 -5.29 5.47
CA VAL A 44 8.54 -4.40 5.64
C VAL A 44 8.16 -2.93 5.79
N GLY A 45 6.92 -2.57 5.48
CA GLY A 45 6.44 -1.20 5.65
C GLY A 45 5.01 -1.00 5.17
N VAL A 46 4.56 0.25 5.25
CA VAL A 46 3.27 0.70 4.71
C VAL A 46 3.51 2.02 4.02
N VAL A 47 2.97 2.18 2.81
CA VAL A 47 2.99 3.43 2.06
C VAL A 47 1.57 3.94 1.85
N THR A 48 1.42 5.26 1.83
CA THR A 48 0.17 5.93 1.54
C THR A 48 0.20 6.58 0.16
N ASP A 49 -0.98 6.89 -0.39
CA ASP A 49 -1.12 7.65 -1.64
C ASP A 49 -0.34 8.98 -1.60
N ARG A 50 -0.26 9.63 -0.43
CA ARG A 50 0.52 10.86 -0.26
C ARG A 50 2.02 10.58 -0.39
N ASP A 51 2.54 9.59 0.34
CA ASP A 51 3.98 9.25 0.29
C ASP A 51 4.43 8.93 -1.14
N LEU A 52 3.61 8.20 -1.89
CA LEU A 52 3.90 7.82 -3.27
C LEU A 52 3.81 9.00 -4.25
N ARG A 53 2.91 9.96 -4.00
CA ARG A 53 2.81 11.18 -4.81
C ARG A 53 4.02 12.07 -4.59
N ASP A 54 4.40 12.31 -3.34
CA ASP A 54 5.55 13.16 -3.00
C ASP A 54 6.88 12.58 -3.52
N ALA A 55 6.97 11.26 -3.65
CA ALA A 55 8.13 10.57 -4.25
C ALA A 55 8.07 10.44 -5.79
N SER A 56 6.97 10.85 -6.43
CA SER A 56 6.82 10.76 -7.89
C SER A 56 7.66 11.86 -8.56
N PRO A 57 8.37 11.57 -9.67
CA PRO A 57 9.21 12.56 -10.38
C PRO A 57 8.45 13.77 -10.94
N SER A 58 7.12 13.72 -10.95
CA SER A 58 6.22 14.72 -11.53
C SER A 58 5.49 15.57 -10.47
N SER A 59 5.95 15.52 -9.22
CA SER A 59 5.45 16.33 -8.09
C SER A 59 6.37 17.48 -7.73
#